data_AF-A0A532AN07-F1
#
_entry.id   AF-A0A532AN07-F1
#
_cell.length_a   1.000
_cell.length_b   1.000
_cell.length_c   1.000
_cell.angle_alpha   90.00
_cell.angle_beta   90.00
_cell.angle_gamma   90.00
#
_symmetry.space_group_name_H-M   'P 1'
#
loop_
_entity.id
_entity.type
_entity.pdbx_description
1 polymer ?
#
loop_
_entity_poly.entity_id
_entity_poly.type
_entity_poly.pdbx_seq_one_letter_code
_entity_poly.pdbx_strand_id
1 'polypeptide(L)'
;GEIIAGTDIAIAGGRFAYCGPNAGHAIGQGTKVVDAGGRYLVPGLCDAHMHVESGMVTVTEFCRAVIPHGTTSMFIDPHEIANVLGLPGVRLMHDEAVAMPVNVLVQMPSCVPSAPGLEHAGAELTVADVAEAMTWENIIGLGEVMN
;
A
#
# COMPACT_ATOMS: atom_id res chain seq x y z
N GLY A 1 -17.27 10.64 9.62
CA GLY A 1 -17.28 9.38 10.39
C GLY A 1 -18.16 9.56 11.60
N GLU A 2 -18.67 8.46 12.16
CA GLU A 2 -19.40 8.44 13.43
C GLU A 2 -18.55 7.72 14.49
N ILE A 3 -18.79 8.04 15.76
CA ILE A 3 -18.16 7.35 16.90
C ILE A 3 -19.24 6.51 17.56
N ILE A 4 -19.04 5.19 17.57
CA ILE A 4 -19.93 4.23 18.25
C ILE A 4 -19.31 3.87 19.59
N ALA A 5 -19.85 4.45 20.67
CA ALA A 5 -19.32 4.26 22.01
C ALA A 5 -19.49 2.81 22.51
N GLY A 6 -18.53 2.34 23.31
CA GLY A 6 -18.60 1.04 23.96
C GLY A 6 -18.63 -0.13 22.99
N THR A 7 -17.73 -0.14 21.99
CA THR A 7 -17.67 -1.18 20.96
C THR A 7 -16.45 -2.07 21.13
N ASP A 8 -16.68 -3.38 21.16
CA ASP A 8 -15.67 -4.42 21.07
C ASP A 8 -15.59 -4.99 19.64
N ILE A 9 -14.39 -5.43 19.27
CA ILE A 9 -14.12 -6.11 17.99
C ILE A 9 -13.53 -7.49 18.28
N ALA A 10 -14.08 -8.54 17.65
CA ALA A 10 -13.46 -9.86 17.64
C ALA A 10 -12.86 -10.17 16.26
N ILE A 11 -11.66 -10.74 16.24
CA ILE A 11 -10.96 -11.13 15.00
C ILE A 11 -10.68 -12.63 15.07
N ALA A 12 -11.03 -13.36 14.02
CA ALA A 12 -10.75 -14.78 13.87
C ALA A 12 -10.28 -15.07 12.44
N GLY A 13 -9.18 -15.81 12.30
CA GLY A 13 -8.63 -16.18 10.98
C GLY A 13 -8.33 -14.99 10.07
N GLY A 14 -7.87 -13.87 10.63
CA GLY A 14 -7.57 -12.64 9.88
C GLY A 14 -8.79 -11.83 9.43
N ARG A 15 -9.99 -12.15 9.92
CA ARG A 15 -11.24 -11.45 9.57
C ARG A 15 -11.94 -10.93 10.83
N PHE A 16 -12.65 -9.80 10.68
CA PHE A 16 -13.57 -9.32 11.71
C PHE A 16 -14.74 -10.30 11.85
N ALA A 17 -14.85 -10.95 13.01
CA ALA A 17 -15.87 -11.92 13.33
C ALA A 17 -17.06 -11.32 14.10
N TYR A 18 -16.83 -10.21 14.80
CA TYR A 18 -17.87 -9.50 15.56
C TYR A 18 -17.50 -8.01 15.70
N CYS A 19 -18.52 -7.16 15.68
CA CYS A 19 -18.45 -5.73 16.00
C CYS A 19 -19.73 -5.38 16.78
N GLY A 20 -19.59 -4.94 18.03
CA GLY A 20 -20.75 -4.65 18.86
C GLY A 20 -20.40 -4.41 20.33
N PRO A 21 -21.40 -4.26 21.21
CA PRO A 21 -21.17 -3.71 22.54
C PRO A 21 -20.46 -4.65 23.53
N ASN A 22 -20.37 -5.96 23.23
CA ASN A 22 -19.72 -6.93 24.11
C ASN A 22 -19.27 -8.17 23.33
N ALA A 23 -17.96 -8.31 23.13
CA ALA A 23 -17.35 -9.47 22.48
C ALA A 23 -16.96 -10.59 23.46
N GLY A 24 -17.41 -10.54 24.71
CA GLY A 24 -17.04 -11.51 25.76
C GLY A 24 -17.37 -12.96 25.42
N HIS A 25 -18.40 -13.19 24.60
CA HIS A 25 -18.76 -14.53 24.09
C HIS A 25 -17.71 -15.13 23.14
N ALA A 26 -16.81 -14.31 22.58
CA ALA A 26 -15.72 -14.73 21.71
C ALA A 26 -14.39 -14.99 22.46
N ILE A 27 -14.35 -14.77 23.78
CA ILE A 27 -13.16 -15.01 24.60
C ILE A 27 -13.12 -16.48 24.99
N GLY A 28 -12.17 -17.22 24.43
CA GLY A 28 -11.92 -18.63 24.72
C GLY A 28 -10.48 -18.88 25.17
N GLN A 29 -10.14 -20.15 25.31
CA GLN A 29 -8.78 -20.56 25.62
C GLN A 29 -7.83 -20.14 24.49
N GLY A 30 -6.84 -19.30 24.80
CA GLY A 30 -5.86 -18.81 23.83
C GLY A 30 -6.27 -17.53 23.07
N THR A 31 -7.45 -16.97 23.33
CA THR A 31 -7.82 -15.66 22.77
C THR A 31 -6.90 -14.58 23.35
N LYS A 32 -6.21 -13.83 22.49
CA LYS A 32 -5.47 -12.63 22.88
C LYS A 32 -6.45 -11.48 23.05
N VAL A 33 -6.50 -10.93 24.26
CA VAL A 33 -7.32 -9.74 24.57
C VAL A 33 -6.42 -8.51 24.57
N VAL A 34 -6.83 -7.45 23.86
CA VAL A 34 -6.18 -6.14 23.86
C VAL A 34 -7.19 -5.13 24.41
N ASP A 35 -6.91 -4.58 25.59
CA ASP A 35 -7.71 -3.51 26.17
C ASP A 35 -7.37 -2.18 25.50
N ALA A 36 -8.36 -1.55 24.87
CA ALA A 36 -8.20 -0.25 24.21
C ALA A 36 -8.01 0.90 25.22
N GLY A 37 -8.34 0.72 26.50
CA GLY A 37 -8.08 1.70 27.56
C GLY A 37 -8.74 3.06 27.31
N GLY A 38 -9.95 3.08 26.76
CA GLY A 38 -10.68 4.30 26.39
C GLY A 38 -10.16 5.00 25.12
N ARG A 39 -9.22 4.40 24.38
CA ARG A 39 -8.78 4.88 23.06
C ARG A 39 -9.80 4.56 21.98
N TYR A 40 -9.64 5.20 20.83
CA TYR A 40 -10.46 4.95 19.66
C TYR A 40 -9.93 3.79 18.83
N LEU A 41 -10.85 2.98 18.32
CA LEU A 41 -10.60 1.98 17.29
C LEU A 41 -10.99 2.58 15.95
N VAL A 42 -10.11 2.47 14.96
CA VAL A 42 -10.36 2.88 13.58
C VAL A 42 -9.92 1.75 12.64
N PRO A 43 -10.50 1.64 11.43
CA PRO A 43 -9.88 0.85 10.38
C PRO A 43 -8.45 1.33 10.14
N GLY A 44 -7.58 0.42 9.70
CA GLY A 44 -6.25 0.80 9.26
C GLY A 44 -6.34 1.86 8.15
N LEU A 45 -5.42 2.82 8.18
CA LEU A 45 -5.41 3.92 7.23
C LEU A 45 -5.02 3.42 5.84
N CYS A 46 -5.59 4.09 4.84
CA CYS A 46 -5.37 3.81 3.43
C CYS A 46 -4.87 5.09 2.76
N ASP A 47 -3.67 5.05 2.21
CA ASP A 47 -3.13 6.13 1.38
C ASP A 47 -3.39 5.81 -0.09
N ALA A 48 -4.24 6.61 -0.73
CA ALA A 48 -4.82 6.29 -2.03
C ALA A 48 -3.91 6.64 -3.23
N HIS A 49 -2.85 7.43 -3.02
CA HIS A 49 -1.87 7.77 -4.05
C HIS A 49 -0.63 8.37 -3.41
N MET A 50 0.53 7.76 -3.63
CA MET A 50 1.80 8.28 -3.11
C MET A 50 3.02 7.75 -3.88
N HIS A 51 4.17 8.37 -3.62
CA HIS A 51 5.47 7.98 -4.18
C HIS A 51 6.43 7.67 -3.03
N VAL A 52 6.88 6.42 -2.90
CA VAL A 52 7.80 6.01 -1.82
C VAL A 52 9.15 6.69 -1.97
N GLU A 53 9.58 6.92 -3.20
CA GLU A 53 10.87 7.51 -3.55
C GLU A 53 11.03 8.93 -2.98
N SER A 54 9.93 9.68 -2.85
CA SER A 54 9.91 10.99 -2.19
C SER A 54 10.30 10.93 -0.71
N GLY A 55 10.13 9.77 -0.07
CA GLY A 55 10.61 9.49 1.28
C GLY A 55 12.11 9.19 1.37
N MET A 56 12.82 9.10 0.23
CA MET A 56 14.27 8.81 0.13
C MET A 56 14.69 7.50 0.81
N VAL A 57 13.80 6.52 0.87
CA VAL A 57 14.01 5.20 1.47
C VAL A 57 13.40 4.12 0.60
N THR A 58 13.76 2.85 0.85
CA THR A 58 13.14 1.72 0.15
C THR A 58 11.70 1.48 0.62
N VAL A 59 10.94 0.67 -0.12
CA VAL A 59 9.57 0.27 0.26
C VAL A 59 9.55 -0.37 1.64
N THR A 60 10.53 -1.23 1.94
CA THR A 60 10.69 -1.87 3.25
C THR A 60 10.83 -0.85 4.38
N GLU A 61 11.72 0.12 4.22
CA GLU A 61 11.96 1.14 5.24
C GLU A 61 10.81 2.13 5.37
N PHE A 62 10.13 2.45 4.27
CA PHE A 62 8.91 3.25 4.28
C PHE A 62 7.81 2.54 5.08
N CYS A 63 7.56 1.26 4.83
CA CYS A 63 6.60 0.45 5.59
C CYS A 63 6.94 0.42 7.07
N ARG A 64 8.21 0.22 7.43
CA ARG A 64 8.68 0.26 8.81
C ARG A 64 8.34 1.58 9.50
N ALA A 65 8.40 2.70 8.76
CA ALA A 65 8.08 4.02 9.29
C ALA A 65 6.57 4.24 9.47
N VAL A 66 5.72 3.84 8.52
CA VAL A 66 4.29 4.21 8.51
C VAL A 66 3.37 3.22 9.23
N ILE A 67 3.73 1.93 9.30
CA ILE A 67 2.92 0.90 9.98
C ILE A 67 2.62 1.27 11.45
N PRO A 68 3.61 1.74 12.26
CA PRO A 68 3.35 2.17 13.64
C PRO A 68 2.34 3.33 13.76
N HIS A 69 2.12 4.08 12.69
CA HIS A 69 1.18 5.20 12.63
C HIS A 69 -0.20 4.80 12.07
N GLY A 70 -0.41 3.50 11.79
CA GLY A 70 -1.71 2.94 11.46
C GLY A 70 -1.99 2.78 9.98
N THR A 71 -1.06 3.11 9.08
CA THR A 71 -1.20 2.82 7.64
C THR A 71 -1.11 1.31 7.39
N THR A 72 -2.12 0.77 6.72
CA THR A 72 -2.24 -0.66 6.41
C THR A 72 -2.42 -0.94 4.93
N SER A 73 -2.76 0.08 4.14
CA SER A 73 -2.86 0.00 2.69
C SER A 73 -2.29 1.26 2.05
N MET A 74 -1.53 1.09 0.98
CA MET A 74 -0.94 2.17 0.19
C MET A 74 -1.02 1.82 -1.28
N PHE A 75 -1.20 2.84 -2.12
CA PHE A 75 -1.26 2.74 -3.58
C PHE A 75 -0.09 3.57 -4.10
N ILE A 76 0.96 2.89 -4.56
CA ILE A 76 2.25 3.52 -4.88
C ILE A 76 2.44 3.62 -6.38
N ASP A 77 2.90 4.77 -6.86
CA ASP A 77 3.30 4.97 -8.26
C ASP A 77 4.82 5.18 -8.33
N PRO A 78 5.60 4.15 -8.73
CA PRO A 78 7.06 4.17 -8.73
C PRO A 78 7.61 4.92 -9.98
N HIS A 79 7.02 6.05 -10.34
CA HIS A 79 7.40 6.76 -11.57
C HIS A 79 8.78 7.43 -11.49
N GLU A 80 9.31 7.64 -10.28
CA GLU A 80 10.62 8.29 -10.10
C GLU A 80 11.72 7.31 -10.45
N ILE A 81 11.66 6.09 -9.88
CA ILE A 81 12.63 5.05 -10.21
C ILE A 81 12.46 4.58 -11.67
N ALA A 82 11.24 4.62 -12.22
CA ALA A 82 10.99 4.26 -13.60
C ALA A 82 11.65 5.24 -14.58
N ASN A 83 11.61 6.54 -14.30
CA ASN A 83 12.33 7.53 -15.11
C ASN A 83 13.86 7.33 -15.09
N VAL A 84 14.42 6.72 -14.04
CA VAL A 84 15.86 6.49 -13.92
C VAL A 84 16.28 5.12 -14.48
N LEU A 85 15.55 4.05 -14.17
CA LEU A 85 15.94 2.66 -14.41
C LEU A 85 14.97 1.88 -15.30
N GLY A 86 13.85 2.48 -15.71
CA GLY A 86 12.82 1.84 -16.53
C GLY A 86 12.07 0.73 -15.80
N LEU A 87 11.57 -0.24 -16.57
CA LEU A 87 10.83 -1.40 -16.08
C LEU A 87 11.59 -2.20 -15.00
N PRO A 88 12.92 -2.40 -15.07
CA PRO A 88 13.70 -2.98 -13.97
C PRO A 88 13.57 -2.22 -12.64
N GLY A 89 13.51 -0.88 -12.67
CA GLY A 89 13.29 -0.06 -11.47
C GLY A 89 11.93 -0.32 -10.84
N VAL A 90 10.88 -0.37 -11.67
CA VAL A 90 9.52 -0.72 -11.24
C VAL A 90 9.51 -2.11 -10.60
N ARG A 91 10.18 -3.09 -11.22
CA ARG A 91 10.27 -4.47 -10.72
C ARG A 91 10.90 -4.55 -9.33
N LEU A 92 11.94 -3.77 -9.06
CA LEU A 92 12.60 -3.73 -7.75
C LEU A 92 11.63 -3.29 -6.64
N MET A 93 10.90 -2.20 -6.87
CA MET A 93 9.94 -1.70 -5.88
C MET A 93 8.73 -2.62 -5.73
N HIS A 94 8.25 -3.19 -6.85
CA HIS A 94 7.18 -4.19 -6.85
C HIS A 94 7.54 -5.42 -6.01
N ASP A 95 8.73 -6.00 -6.20
CA ASP A 95 9.13 -7.21 -5.50
C ASP A 95 9.27 -6.95 -3.98
N GLU A 96 9.71 -5.77 -3.56
CA GLU A 96 9.65 -5.36 -2.14
C GLU A 96 8.20 -5.19 -1.66
N ALA A 97 7.34 -4.56 -2.45
CA ALA A 97 5.94 -4.32 -2.12
C ALA A 97 5.17 -5.61 -1.83
N VAL A 98 5.36 -6.65 -2.65
CA VAL A 98 4.76 -7.99 -2.47
C VAL A 98 5.21 -8.65 -1.16
N ALA A 99 6.42 -8.36 -0.68
CA ALA A 99 6.98 -8.97 0.53
C ALA A 99 6.52 -8.29 1.84
N MET A 100 5.79 -7.17 1.78
CA MET A 100 5.43 -6.39 2.95
C MET A 100 4.30 -7.01 3.78
N PRO A 101 4.26 -6.78 5.11
CA PRO A 101 3.21 -7.30 5.99
C PRO A 101 1.90 -6.49 5.94
N VAL A 102 1.82 -5.50 5.05
CA VAL A 102 0.67 -4.61 4.79
C VAL A 102 0.45 -4.53 3.29
N ASN A 103 -0.71 -4.02 2.86
CA ASN A 103 -0.99 -3.92 1.44
C ASN A 103 -0.19 -2.76 0.84
N VAL A 104 0.77 -3.07 -0.02
CA VAL A 104 1.47 -2.07 -0.85
C VAL A 104 1.11 -2.38 -2.29
N LEU A 105 0.05 -1.76 -2.78
CA LEU A 105 -0.47 -1.99 -4.12
C LEU A 105 0.29 -1.09 -5.08
N VAL A 106 0.75 -1.63 -6.21
CA VAL A 106 1.60 -0.89 -7.15
C VAL A 106 0.81 -0.47 -8.37
N GLN A 107 1.01 0.76 -8.80
CA GLN A 107 0.45 1.33 -10.02
C GLN A 107 1.56 1.45 -11.06
N MET A 108 1.32 1.00 -12.29
CA MET A 108 2.34 1.02 -13.35
C MET A 108 2.53 2.45 -13.88
N PRO A 109 3.75 3.02 -13.83
CA PRO A 109 4.01 4.38 -14.32
C PRO A 109 3.58 4.57 -15.78
N SER A 110 2.87 5.66 -16.07
CA SER A 110 2.25 5.89 -17.39
C SER A 110 2.99 6.88 -18.29
N CYS A 111 3.92 7.69 -17.75
CA CYS A 111 4.55 8.79 -18.50
C CYS A 111 6.07 8.81 -18.25
N VAL A 112 6.82 7.96 -18.97
CA VAL A 112 8.28 7.87 -18.87
C VAL A 112 8.92 7.89 -20.26
N PRO A 113 9.62 8.97 -20.66
CA PRO A 113 9.65 10.28 -19.99
C PRO A 113 8.28 10.98 -20.04
N SER A 114 8.11 12.06 -19.29
CA SER A 114 6.85 12.81 -19.24
C SER A 114 6.51 13.49 -20.58
N ALA A 115 7.52 13.99 -21.30
CA ALA A 115 7.38 14.71 -22.56
C ALA A 115 8.33 14.15 -23.64
N PRO A 116 7.96 13.06 -24.34
CA PRO A 116 8.79 12.44 -25.38
C PRO A 116 9.26 13.44 -26.45
N GLY A 117 10.56 13.44 -26.72
CA GLY A 117 11.20 14.36 -27.69
C GLY A 117 11.50 15.77 -27.17
N LEU A 118 11.04 16.14 -25.98
CA LEU A 118 11.36 17.42 -25.33
C LEU A 118 12.38 17.28 -24.19
N GLU A 119 12.57 16.06 -23.69
CA GLU A 119 13.52 15.74 -22.62
C GLU A 119 14.22 14.39 -22.82
N HIS A 120 15.18 14.09 -21.95
CA HIS A 120 15.87 12.81 -21.90
C HIS A 120 15.86 12.30 -20.46
N ALA A 121 15.27 11.12 -20.25
CA ALA A 121 15.28 10.40 -18.99
C ALA A 121 16.29 9.24 -19.03
N GLY A 122 16.43 8.52 -17.92
CA GLY A 122 17.24 7.29 -17.88
C GLY A 122 16.58 6.11 -18.60
N ALA A 123 15.27 6.18 -18.89
CA ALA A 123 14.53 5.15 -19.59
C ALA A 123 13.33 5.71 -20.38
N GLU A 124 12.72 4.84 -21.18
CA GLU A 124 11.44 5.05 -21.85
C GLU A 124 10.57 3.81 -21.57
N LEU A 125 9.30 4.01 -21.24
CA LEU A 125 8.33 2.92 -21.09
C LEU A 125 7.38 2.87 -22.26
N THR A 126 7.26 1.71 -22.87
CA THR A 126 6.37 1.44 -23.99
C THR A 126 5.05 0.83 -23.53
N VAL A 127 4.06 0.79 -24.43
CA VAL A 127 2.80 0.06 -24.21
C VAL A 127 3.04 -1.43 -23.92
N ALA A 128 4.09 -2.02 -24.49
CA ALA A 128 4.43 -3.42 -24.25
C ALA A 128 4.94 -3.63 -22.81
N ASP A 129 5.78 -2.72 -22.30
CA ASP A 129 6.27 -2.77 -20.92
C ASP A 129 5.12 -2.64 -19.91
N VAL A 130 4.19 -1.72 -20.18
CA VAL A 130 2.97 -1.56 -19.38
C VAL A 130 2.12 -2.83 -19.42
N ALA A 131 1.87 -3.39 -20.61
CA ALA A 131 1.08 -4.60 -20.76
C ALA A 131 1.72 -5.80 -20.05
N GLU A 132 3.05 -5.92 -20.07
CA GLU A 132 3.79 -6.92 -19.32
C GLU A 132 3.60 -6.74 -17.81
N ALA A 133 3.86 -5.53 -17.29
CA ALA A 133 3.79 -5.24 -15.86
C ALA A 133 2.39 -5.45 -15.29
N MET A 134 1.34 -5.17 -16.06
CA MET A 134 -0.05 -5.42 -15.67
C MET A 134 -0.37 -6.91 -15.44
N THR A 135 0.50 -7.83 -15.86
CA THR A 135 0.35 -9.26 -15.56
C THR A 135 0.98 -9.66 -14.22
N TRP A 136 1.77 -8.79 -13.60
CA TRP A 136 2.43 -9.08 -12.34
C TRP A 136 1.42 -9.06 -11.20
N GLU A 137 1.69 -9.85 -10.16
CA GLU A 137 0.91 -9.81 -8.93
C GLU A 137 0.91 -8.38 -8.38
N ASN A 138 -0.16 -7.94 -7.71
CA ASN A 138 -0.14 -6.68 -6.96
C ASN A 138 0.09 -5.38 -7.79
N ILE A 139 0.23 -5.47 -9.11
CA ILE A 139 0.03 -4.35 -10.04
C ILE A 139 -1.48 -4.23 -10.30
N ILE A 140 -2.06 -3.11 -9.88
CA ILE A 140 -3.52 -2.95 -9.79
C ILE A 140 -4.11 -1.93 -10.76
N GLY A 141 -3.27 -1.27 -11.55
CA GLY A 141 -3.70 -0.25 -12.50
C GLY A 141 -2.54 0.63 -12.95
N LEU A 142 -2.87 1.66 -13.71
CA LEU A 142 -1.91 2.69 -14.10
C LEU A 142 -1.69 3.69 -12.95
N GLY A 143 -0.48 4.25 -12.90
CA GLY A 143 -0.15 5.43 -12.11
C GLY A 143 -0.83 6.67 -12.67
N GLU A 144 -0.43 7.84 -12.19
CA GLU A 144 -1.05 9.09 -12.65
C GLU A 144 -0.69 9.41 -14.10
N VAL A 145 -1.72 9.60 -14.94
CA VAL A 145 -1.54 10.06 -16.31
C VAL A 145 -1.43 11.58 -16.30
N MET A 146 -0.24 12.07 -16.63
CA MET A 146 0.13 13.49 -16.51
C MET A 146 0.49 14.15 -17.85
N ASN A 147 0.39 13.41 -18.96
CA ASN A 147 0.73 13.84 -20.32
C ASN A 147 -0.48 14.45 -21.04
#